data_AF-A0A7C6BDN9-F1
#
_entry.id   AF-A0A7C6BDN9-F1
#
_cell.length_a   1.000
_cell.length_b   1.000
_cell.length_c   1.000
_cell.angle_alpha   90.00
_cell.angle_beta   90.00
_cell.angle_gamma   90.00
#
_symmetry.space_group_name_H-M   'P 1'
#
loop_
_entity.id
_entity.type
_entity.pdbx_description
1 polymer ?
#
loop_
_entity_poly.entity_id
_entity_poly.type
_entity_poly.pdbx_seq_one_letter_code
_entity_poly.pdbx_strand_id
1 'polypeptide(L)'
;MKKTLLLIAFLLPILGYSQVVCTSQSGQNAQSIIENFFIGEGVEISNVRFNGQLGVNSNQFGTFTNADTSGQNVKLSSGLVIVTGDIQDAAAGSAAIHSSNGIPQNNDEQTAVPLRLLLTELGFSQSMNDIGVLTFDFVPQGNEISF
;
A
#
# COMPACT_ATOMS: atom_id res chain seq x y z
N MET A 1 26.02 -11.00 -38.33
CA MET A 1 26.41 -10.29 -37.08
C MET A 1 25.71 -8.94 -36.96
N LYS A 2 25.95 -7.94 -37.83
CA LYS A 2 25.31 -6.60 -37.72
C LYS A 2 23.77 -6.61 -37.74
N LYS A 3 23.15 -7.40 -38.64
CA LYS A 3 21.68 -7.52 -38.75
C LYS A 3 21.04 -8.19 -37.52
N THR A 4 21.71 -9.21 -36.99
CA THR A 4 21.29 -9.93 -35.77
C THR A 4 21.35 -9.01 -34.55
N LEU A 5 22.41 -8.18 -34.45
CA LEU A 5 22.56 -7.20 -33.37
C LEU A 5 21.46 -6.14 -33.40
N LEU A 6 21.10 -5.64 -34.59
CA LEU A 6 19.99 -4.69 -34.76
C LEU A 6 18.63 -5.28 -34.37
N LEU A 7 18.38 -6.55 -34.70
CA LEU A 7 17.15 -7.23 -34.31
C LEU A 7 17.04 -7.39 -32.79
N ILE A 8 18.15 -7.73 -32.12
CA ILE A 8 18.21 -7.83 -30.65
C ILE A 8 17.96 -6.46 -30.00
N ALA A 9 18.59 -5.39 -30.51
CA ALA A 9 18.37 -4.04 -30.01
C ALA A 9 16.91 -3.56 -30.18
N PHE A 10 16.25 -3.97 -31.28
CA PHE A 10 14.86 -3.63 -31.55
C PHE A 10 13.86 -4.36 -30.64
N LEU A 11 14.18 -5.59 -30.20
CA LEU A 11 13.33 -6.38 -29.30
C LEU A 11 13.53 -6.03 -27.81
N LEU A 12 14.61 -5.33 -27.46
CA LEU A 12 14.96 -4.94 -26.10
C LEU A 12 13.85 -4.16 -25.35
N PRO A 13 13.10 -3.22 -25.96
CA PRO A 13 12.06 -2.46 -25.27
C PRO A 13 10.88 -3.31 -24.79
N ILE A 14 10.67 -4.49 -25.39
CA ILE A 14 9.56 -5.40 -25.06
C ILE A 14 9.79 -6.08 -23.70
N LEU A 15 11.02 -6.03 -23.18
CA LEU A 15 11.39 -6.60 -21.88
C LEU A 15 11.24 -5.60 -20.72
N GLY A 16 10.94 -4.33 -21.01
CA GLY A 16 10.78 -3.29 -20.00
C GLY A 16 9.37 -3.27 -19.42
N TYR A 17 9.25 -3.57 -18.12
CA TYR A 17 8.02 -3.32 -17.38
C TYR A 17 8.07 -1.91 -16.77
N SER A 18 7.12 -1.06 -17.17
CA SER A 18 6.92 0.28 -16.59
C SER A 18 5.64 0.35 -15.73
N GLN A 19 5.10 -0.81 -15.39
CA GLN A 19 3.84 -0.95 -14.68
C GLN A 19 4.06 -0.85 -13.17
N VAL A 20 3.07 -0.29 -12.45
CA VAL A 20 3.08 -0.30 -10.99
C VAL A 20 2.95 -1.75 -10.50
N VAL A 21 3.86 -2.15 -9.61
CA VAL A 21 3.87 -3.49 -9.00
C VAL A 21 3.45 -3.35 -7.54
N CYS A 22 2.47 -4.14 -7.12
CA CYS A 22 1.99 -4.19 -5.73
C CYS A 22 2.39 -5.52 -5.08
N THR A 23 2.94 -5.47 -3.87
CA THR A 23 3.40 -6.65 -3.12
C THR A 23 2.69 -6.73 -1.77
N SER A 24 2.00 -7.85 -1.53
CA SER A 24 1.22 -8.05 -0.31
C SER A 24 2.15 -8.28 0.85
N GLN A 25 1.86 -7.62 1.97
CA GLN A 25 2.64 -7.79 3.20
C GLN A 25 1.87 -8.61 4.23
N SER A 26 0.85 -9.35 3.81
CA SER A 26 0.14 -10.29 4.70
C SER A 26 1.11 -11.28 5.34
N GLY A 27 0.95 -11.50 6.65
CA GLY A 27 1.82 -12.32 7.48
C GLY A 27 3.11 -11.63 7.94
N GLN A 28 3.41 -10.42 7.48
CA GLN A 28 4.57 -9.65 7.92
C GLN A 28 4.27 -8.80 9.17
N ASN A 29 5.32 -8.32 9.82
CA ASN A 29 5.20 -7.39 10.96
C ASN A 29 4.92 -5.96 10.46
N ALA A 30 3.83 -5.35 10.92
CA ALA A 30 3.41 -4.01 10.52
C ALA A 30 4.48 -2.95 10.84
N GLN A 31 5.12 -3.04 12.01
CA GLN A 31 6.16 -2.09 12.41
C GLN A 31 7.35 -2.13 11.45
N SER A 32 7.86 -3.32 11.15
CA SER A 32 8.97 -3.46 10.20
C SER A 32 8.63 -2.97 8.79
N ILE A 33 7.38 -3.05 8.35
CA ILE A 33 6.99 -2.51 7.04
C ILE A 33 7.05 -0.99 7.06
N ILE A 34 6.47 -0.36 8.08
CA ILE A 34 6.41 1.11 8.17
C ILE A 34 7.82 1.70 8.32
N GLU A 35 8.66 1.10 9.15
CA GLU A 35 10.07 1.51 9.32
C GLU A 35 10.88 1.41 8.02
N ASN A 36 10.61 0.41 7.17
CA ASN A 36 11.43 0.17 5.98
C ASN A 36 10.91 0.85 4.70
N PHE A 37 9.61 1.14 4.61
CA PHE A 37 8.96 1.56 3.36
C PHE A 37 8.20 2.89 3.44
N PHE A 38 8.12 3.50 4.62
CA PHE A 38 7.34 4.73 4.81
C PHE A 38 8.05 5.78 5.64
N ILE A 39 8.64 5.42 6.78
CA ILE A 39 9.21 6.45 7.67
C ILE A 39 10.55 6.96 7.14
N GLY A 40 10.67 8.28 7.05
CA GLY A 40 11.92 8.98 6.78
C GLY A 40 12.73 9.28 8.04
N GLU A 41 13.80 10.05 7.90
CA GLU A 41 14.60 10.46 9.04
C GLU A 41 13.85 11.44 9.94
N GLY A 42 14.27 11.53 11.21
CA GLY A 42 13.77 12.53 12.16
C GLY A 42 12.49 12.15 12.90
N VAL A 43 12.03 10.90 12.79
CA VAL A 43 10.83 10.40 13.47
C VAL A 43 11.11 9.06 14.15
N GLU A 44 10.72 8.93 15.40
CA GLU A 44 10.60 7.63 16.07
C GLU A 44 9.15 7.18 16.00
N ILE A 45 8.90 5.93 15.61
CA ILE A 45 7.55 5.36 15.54
C ILE A 45 7.36 4.21 16.52
N SER A 46 6.13 4.04 17.00
CA SER A 46 5.76 2.92 17.86
C SER A 46 4.29 2.54 17.69
N ASN A 47 3.86 1.47 18.35
CA ASN A 47 2.46 1.00 18.35
C ASN A 47 1.86 0.82 16.94
N VAL A 48 2.68 0.42 15.98
CA VAL A 48 2.22 0.20 14.61
C VAL A 48 1.25 -0.97 14.58
N ARG A 49 0.04 -0.75 14.05
CA ARG A 49 -1.00 -1.76 13.88
C ARG A 49 -1.65 -1.62 12.52
N PHE A 50 -1.85 -2.74 11.84
CA PHE A 50 -2.77 -2.82 10.72
C PHE A 50 -4.04 -3.55 11.19
N ASN A 51 -5.19 -2.91 11.04
CA ASN A 51 -6.49 -3.42 11.52
C ASN A 51 -6.46 -3.86 13.00
N GLY A 52 -5.76 -3.08 13.84
CA GLY A 52 -5.61 -3.36 15.27
C GLY A 52 -4.59 -4.46 15.62
N GLN A 53 -3.93 -5.08 14.63
CA GLN A 53 -2.97 -6.17 14.83
C GLN A 53 -1.53 -5.76 14.50
N LEU A 54 -0.55 -6.29 15.23
CA LEU A 54 0.87 -6.08 14.93
C LEU A 54 1.32 -6.87 13.70
N GLY A 55 0.82 -8.10 13.54
CA GLY A 55 0.99 -8.87 12.31
C GLY A 55 -0.07 -8.45 11.29
N VAL A 56 0.35 -8.16 10.06
CA VAL A 56 -0.58 -7.87 8.97
C VAL A 56 -1.41 -9.13 8.69
N ASN A 57 -2.72 -9.03 8.86
CA ASN A 57 -3.65 -10.17 8.81
C ASN A 57 -4.54 -10.18 7.56
N SER A 58 -4.25 -9.35 6.56
CA SER A 58 -5.07 -9.19 5.36
C SER A 58 -4.22 -8.82 4.14
N ASN A 59 -4.72 -9.20 2.95
CA ASN A 59 -4.20 -8.86 1.63
C ASN A 59 -4.50 -7.41 1.21
N GLN A 60 -5.20 -6.64 2.04
CA GLN A 60 -5.55 -5.23 1.79
C GLN A 60 -4.37 -4.26 1.95
N PHE A 61 -3.24 -4.72 2.49
CA PHE A 61 -2.08 -3.89 2.79
C PHE A 61 -0.80 -4.44 2.18
N GLY A 62 -0.02 -3.53 1.62
CA GLY A 62 1.35 -3.82 1.27
C GLY A 62 2.10 -2.63 0.74
N THR A 63 3.04 -2.91 -0.17
CA THR A 63 3.91 -1.91 -0.78
C THR A 63 3.69 -1.85 -2.28
N PHE A 64 4.02 -0.71 -2.90
CA PHE A 64 4.12 -0.61 -4.34
C PHE A 64 5.49 -0.09 -4.77
N THR A 65 5.87 -0.44 -6.01
CA THR A 65 6.98 0.18 -6.73
C THR A 65 6.51 0.61 -8.11
N ASN A 66 7.10 1.70 -8.60
CA ASN A 66 6.79 2.29 -9.89
C ASN A 66 8.09 2.72 -10.57
N ALA A 67 8.36 2.16 -11.75
CA ALA A 67 9.55 2.47 -12.53
C ALA A 67 9.43 3.78 -13.34
N ASP A 68 8.21 4.31 -13.54
CA ASP A 68 7.99 5.58 -14.25
C ASP A 68 7.20 6.58 -13.40
N THR A 69 7.93 7.55 -12.84
CA THR A 69 7.36 8.69 -12.10
C THR A 69 7.16 9.94 -12.96
N SER A 70 7.55 9.88 -14.25
CA SER A 70 7.52 11.01 -15.18
C SER A 70 6.21 11.09 -15.98
N GLY A 71 5.53 9.96 -16.14
CA GLY A 71 4.24 9.88 -16.83
C GLY A 71 3.06 10.47 -16.06
N GLN A 72 1.85 10.16 -16.55
CA GLN A 72 0.58 10.63 -15.97
C GLN A 72 0.04 9.71 -14.85
N ASN A 73 0.81 8.71 -14.42
CA ASN A 73 0.47 7.76 -13.37
C ASN A 73 0.87 8.30 -11.97
N VAL A 74 1.05 7.39 -11.00
CA VAL A 74 1.55 7.69 -9.66
C VAL A 74 2.94 8.30 -9.73
N LYS A 75 3.11 9.55 -9.27
CA LYS A 75 4.40 10.27 -9.30
C LYS A 75 5.35 9.92 -8.15
N LEU A 76 5.15 8.74 -7.55
CA LEU A 76 5.98 8.19 -6.48
C LEU A 76 6.65 6.93 -6.99
N SER A 77 7.94 6.77 -6.70
CA SER A 77 8.72 5.58 -7.10
C SER A 77 8.35 4.35 -6.29
N SER A 78 7.89 4.54 -5.06
CA SER A 78 7.49 3.47 -4.15
C SER A 78 6.70 4.04 -2.98
N GLY A 79 6.06 3.15 -2.22
CA GLY A 79 5.42 3.50 -0.96
C GLY A 79 4.51 2.39 -0.47
N LEU A 80 3.62 2.76 0.44
CA LEU A 80 2.57 1.87 0.95
C LEU A 80 1.33 1.94 0.06
N VAL A 81 0.58 0.84 0.03
CA VAL A 81 -0.74 0.76 -0.59
C VAL A 81 -1.72 0.09 0.36
N ILE A 82 -2.88 0.73 0.54
CA ILE A 82 -4.01 0.22 1.32
C ILE A 82 -5.24 0.27 0.41
N VAL A 83 -5.99 -0.83 0.35
CA VAL A 83 -7.20 -0.94 -0.48
C VAL A 83 -8.36 -1.56 0.30
N THR A 84 -9.58 -1.37 -0.20
CA THR A 84 -10.79 -2.00 0.31
C THR A 84 -11.02 -3.41 -0.27
N GLY A 85 -9.98 -4.08 -0.76
CA GLY A 85 -10.08 -5.33 -1.51
C GLY A 85 -8.75 -6.08 -1.47
N ASP A 86 -8.31 -6.62 -2.61
CA ASP A 86 -6.95 -7.15 -2.71
C ASP A 86 -6.02 -6.09 -3.33
N ILE A 87 -4.83 -5.88 -2.75
CA ILE A 87 -3.86 -4.95 -3.34
C ILE A 87 -3.39 -5.38 -4.74
N GLN A 88 -3.57 -6.65 -5.12
CA GLN A 88 -3.26 -7.14 -6.46
C GLN A 88 -4.15 -6.47 -7.52
N ASP A 89 -5.30 -5.93 -7.14
CA ASP A 89 -6.20 -5.17 -8.03
C ASP A 89 -5.68 -3.76 -8.31
N ALA A 90 -4.81 -3.24 -7.42
CA ALA A 90 -4.13 -1.96 -7.63
C ALA A 90 -2.90 -2.09 -8.55
N ALA A 91 -2.43 -3.31 -8.83
CA ALA A 91 -1.31 -3.52 -9.73
C ALA A 91 -1.73 -3.24 -11.19
N ALA A 92 -0.86 -2.56 -11.93
CA ALA A 92 -1.16 -2.24 -13.32
C ALA A 92 -1.23 -3.51 -14.18
N GLY A 93 -2.22 -3.57 -15.08
CA GLY A 93 -2.47 -4.75 -15.92
C GLY A 93 -3.24 -5.88 -15.24
N SER A 94 -3.66 -5.71 -13.97
CA SER A 94 -4.60 -6.65 -13.35
C SER A 94 -5.97 -6.57 -14.00
N ALA A 95 -6.47 -7.70 -14.50
CA ALA A 95 -7.81 -7.83 -15.08
C ALA A 95 -8.76 -8.67 -14.19
N ALA A 96 -8.21 -9.31 -13.16
CA ALA A 96 -8.98 -10.07 -12.20
C ALA A 96 -9.50 -9.11 -11.12
N ILE A 97 -10.70 -9.40 -10.61
CA ILE A 97 -11.30 -8.70 -9.48
C ILE A 97 -11.22 -9.68 -8.31
N HIS A 98 -10.56 -9.27 -7.23
CA HIS A 98 -10.38 -10.10 -6.04
C HIS A 98 -11.07 -9.43 -4.84
N SER A 99 -11.57 -10.24 -3.91
CA SER A 99 -12.05 -9.74 -2.62
C SER A 99 -10.91 -9.61 -1.62
N SER A 100 -11.14 -8.82 -0.56
CA SER A 100 -10.31 -8.96 0.64
C SER A 100 -10.42 -10.40 1.16
N ASN A 101 -9.28 -10.99 1.54
CA ASN A 101 -9.15 -12.34 2.07
C ASN A 101 -8.36 -12.26 3.38
N GLY A 102 -8.94 -11.62 4.39
CA GLY A 102 -8.42 -11.52 5.74
C GLY A 102 -9.42 -12.06 6.75
N ILE A 103 -8.93 -12.73 7.81
CA ILE A 103 -9.74 -13.07 8.98
C ILE A 103 -9.35 -12.13 10.13
N PRO A 104 -10.32 -11.44 10.75
CA PRO A 104 -11.73 -11.36 10.35
C PRO A 104 -11.89 -10.58 9.02
N GLN A 105 -12.98 -10.84 8.28
CA GLN A 105 -13.43 -9.91 7.24
C GLN A 105 -13.47 -8.53 7.90
N ASN A 106 -12.75 -7.55 7.36
CA ASN A 106 -12.50 -6.34 8.11
C ASN A 106 -13.68 -5.36 8.00
N ASN A 107 -14.85 -5.81 8.46
CA ASN A 107 -16.05 -4.99 8.64
C ASN A 107 -16.20 -4.57 10.11
N ASP A 108 -15.19 -4.87 10.94
CA ASP A 108 -15.16 -4.45 12.33
C ASP A 108 -14.87 -2.95 12.41
N GLU A 109 -15.95 -2.16 12.45
CA GLU A 109 -15.86 -0.70 12.55
C GLU A 109 -15.18 -0.23 13.85
N GLN A 110 -14.97 -1.11 14.84
CA GLN A 110 -14.19 -0.79 16.05
C GLN A 110 -12.70 -0.60 15.74
N THR A 111 -12.21 -1.16 14.63
CA THR A 111 -10.82 -0.91 14.18
C THR A 111 -10.65 0.47 13.54
N ALA A 112 -11.75 1.16 13.19
CA ALA A 112 -11.78 2.44 12.50
C ALA A 112 -12.57 3.52 13.24
N VAL A 113 -12.58 3.49 14.59
CA VAL A 113 -13.40 4.39 15.41
C VAL A 113 -13.31 5.87 15.01
N PRO A 114 -12.12 6.47 14.80
CA PRO A 114 -12.03 7.88 14.41
C PRO A 114 -12.76 8.17 13.10
N LEU A 115 -12.57 7.32 12.09
CA LEU A 115 -13.21 7.46 10.78
C LEU A 115 -14.72 7.27 10.87
N ARG A 116 -15.20 6.25 11.61
CA ARG A 116 -16.62 5.99 11.82
C ARG A 116 -17.33 7.18 12.48
N LEU A 117 -16.72 7.77 13.51
CA LEU A 117 -17.28 8.94 14.19
C LEU A 117 -17.37 10.14 13.26
N LEU A 118 -16.32 10.42 12.49
CA LEU A 118 -16.31 11.49 11.49
C LEU A 118 -17.43 11.29 10.45
N LEU A 119 -17.54 10.08 9.88
CA LEU A 119 -18.57 9.77 8.90
C LEU A 119 -19.98 9.97 9.47
N THR A 120 -20.21 9.54 10.71
CA THR A 120 -21.50 9.70 11.39
C THR A 120 -21.85 11.18 11.60
N GLU A 121 -20.88 12.01 12.01
CA GLU A 121 -21.07 13.46 12.18
C GLU A 121 -21.41 14.14 10.85
N LEU A 122 -20.83 13.67 9.75
CA LEU A 122 -21.12 14.13 8.40
C LEU A 122 -22.44 13.58 7.83
N GLY A 123 -23.20 12.79 8.61
CA GLY A 123 -24.49 12.22 8.20
C GLY A 123 -24.38 10.92 7.39
N PHE A 124 -23.20 10.30 7.32
CA PHE A 124 -23.01 8.99 6.71
C PHE A 124 -23.12 7.89 7.78
N SER A 125 -24.22 7.14 7.76
CA SER A 125 -24.50 6.05 8.71
C SER A 125 -24.56 4.67 8.05
N GLN A 126 -23.93 4.51 6.89
CA GLN A 126 -23.87 3.24 6.16
C GLN A 126 -22.79 2.35 6.78
N SER A 127 -23.02 1.02 6.78
CA SER A 127 -22.03 0.06 7.24
C SER A 127 -20.75 0.14 6.43
N MET A 128 -19.60 0.13 7.12
CA MET A 128 -18.30 0.09 6.49
C MET A 128 -17.92 -1.36 6.17
N ASN A 129 -17.48 -1.60 4.93
CA ASN A 129 -17.00 -2.91 4.49
C ASN A 129 -15.54 -2.81 4.05
N ASP A 130 -14.80 -3.92 4.19
CA ASP A 130 -13.41 -4.05 3.75
C ASP A 130 -12.55 -2.88 4.21
N ILE A 131 -12.64 -2.58 5.50
CA ILE A 131 -11.91 -1.52 6.16
C ILE A 131 -10.40 -1.83 6.04
N GLY A 132 -9.58 -0.82 5.78
CA GLY A 132 -8.12 -0.92 5.88
C GLY A 132 -7.62 0.25 6.73
N VAL A 133 -7.12 -0.04 7.93
CA VAL A 133 -6.64 0.98 8.86
C VAL A 133 -5.21 0.66 9.28
N LEU A 134 -4.32 1.61 9.01
CA LEU A 134 -2.97 1.64 9.55
C LEU A 134 -2.90 2.71 10.63
N THR A 135 -2.48 2.34 11.84
CA THR A 135 -2.25 3.27 12.96
C THR A 135 -0.84 3.10 13.48
N PHE A 136 -0.21 4.21 13.87
CA PHE A 136 1.06 4.24 14.57
C PHE A 136 1.18 5.54 15.37
N ASP A 137 1.95 5.50 16.44
CA ASP A 137 2.35 6.69 17.19
C ASP A 137 3.69 7.17 16.65
N PHE A 138 3.93 8.48 16.69
CA PHE A 138 5.22 9.04 16.29
C PHE A 138 5.69 10.16 17.22
N VAL A 139 6.99 10.20 17.45
CA VAL A 139 7.69 11.25 18.21
C VAL A 139 8.70 11.93 17.28
N PRO A 140 8.52 13.22 16.97
CA PRO A 140 9.50 13.98 16.20
C PRO A 140 10.82 14.09 16.98
N GLN A 141 11.94 13.78 16.31
CA GLN A 141 13.28 13.87 16.88
C GLN A 141 14.04 15.12 16.37
N GLY A 142 13.48 15.83 15.39
CA GLY A 142 14.09 16.99 14.76
C GLY A 142 13.11 18.12 14.46
N ASN A 143 13.63 19.18 13.85
CA ASN A 143 12.85 20.34 13.41
C ASN A 143 12.10 20.11 12.09
N GLU A 144 12.36 18.97 11.44
CA GLU A 144 11.74 18.54 10.21
C GLU A 144 11.30 17.07 10.34
N ILE A 145 10.16 16.76 9.75
CA ILE A 145 9.54 15.43 9.75
C ILE A 145 9.31 15.04 8.30
N SER A 146 9.69 13.82 7.95
CA SER A 146 9.41 13.24 6.63
C SER A 146 8.79 11.85 6.74
N PHE A 147 7.87 11.58 5.83
CA PHE A 147 7.17 10.32 5.60
C PHE A 147 7.14 10.05 4.09
#